data_AF-A0A1V1UN93-F1
#
_entry.id   AF-A0A1V1UN93-F1
#
_cell.length_a   1.000
_cell.length_b   1.000
_cell.length_c   1.000
_cell.angle_alpha   90.00
_cell.angle_beta   90.00
_cell.angle_gamma   90.00
#
_symmetry.space_group_name_H-M   'P 1'
#
loop_
_entity.id
_entity.type
_entity.pdbx_description
1 polymer ?
#
loop_
_entity_poly.entity_id
_entity_poly.type
_entity_poly.pdbx_seq_one_letter_code
_entity_poly.pdbx_strand_id
1 'polypeptide(L)'
;MPSETEKSMSALSDEFNDARIDESDQDKSDDISLPAHVAGSGSLERLVDTARDYARAAASDNTLKAYSKDWKHFARWCRLKGTEPLPPSTEMIGLYLADLASGSGPSPALSVSTIERRLSGLSWNYAQRGFTFDRKDRHIATVLAGIKRKHARPPVQKEAILREDILAMVATLPYDLRGLRDRAILLLGYAGGLRRSEIVSLDVGKDDTPDSGGWIDILDQGALLTLNAKTGWREVEIGPGSSDRPARFMRSSNGFTSPGSISGQCLRAPRGMATRRLRTASATNMSRG
;
A
#
# COMPACT_ATOMS: atom_id res chain seq x y z
N MET A 1 46.76 -26.92 -22.73
CA MET A 1 47.37 -25.69 -23.29
C MET A 1 48.19 -26.12 -24.49
N PRO A 2 48.06 -25.53 -25.70
CA PRO A 2 47.42 -24.24 -26.04
C PRO A 2 46.35 -24.35 -27.19
N SER A 3 45.39 -23.41 -27.23
CA SER A 3 45.13 -22.39 -28.28
C SER A 3 44.29 -22.86 -29.48
N GLU A 4 43.33 -22.14 -30.04
CA GLU A 4 42.60 -20.90 -29.74
C GLU A 4 41.40 -20.87 -30.73
N THR A 5 40.36 -20.12 -30.39
CA THR A 5 39.34 -19.48 -31.27
C THR A 5 38.99 -20.08 -32.63
N GLU A 6 37.70 -20.36 -32.82
CA GLU A 6 36.95 -19.61 -33.85
C GLU A 6 35.44 -19.54 -33.57
N LYS A 7 34.94 -18.35 -33.83
CA LYS A 7 33.64 -17.79 -33.51
C LYS A 7 32.80 -17.84 -34.80
N SER A 8 31.69 -18.56 -34.80
CA SER A 8 30.70 -18.46 -35.87
C SER A 8 29.32 -18.11 -35.29
N MET A 9 29.01 -16.83 -35.48
CA MET A 9 27.71 -16.19 -35.33
C MET A 9 26.79 -16.53 -36.51
N SER A 10 25.50 -16.22 -36.33
CA SER A 10 24.44 -16.04 -37.36
C SER A 10 23.69 -17.32 -37.76
N ALA A 11 22.37 -17.41 -37.75
CA ALA A 11 21.31 -16.47 -37.39
C ALA A 11 20.03 -17.28 -37.20
N LEU A 12 19.24 -16.97 -36.17
CA LEU A 12 17.80 -17.17 -36.20
C LEU A 12 17.17 -15.93 -35.56
N SER A 13 16.47 -15.21 -36.43
CA SER A 13 15.70 -14.01 -36.17
C SER A 13 14.53 -14.32 -35.26
N ASP A 14 14.64 -13.97 -33.98
CA ASP A 14 13.48 -13.79 -33.11
C ASP A 14 12.93 -12.38 -33.34
N GLU A 15 11.96 -12.27 -34.24
CA GLU A 15 10.99 -11.19 -34.21
C GLU A 15 10.22 -11.30 -32.87
N PHE A 16 10.72 -10.59 -31.86
CA PHE A 16 9.95 -10.28 -30.67
C PHE A 16 8.83 -9.32 -31.06
N ASN A 17 7.71 -9.91 -31.47
CA ASN A 17 6.50 -9.18 -31.75
C ASN A 17 6.00 -8.51 -30.46
N ASP A 18 6.02 -7.19 -30.54
CA ASP A 18 5.66 -6.21 -29.53
C ASP A 18 4.17 -6.36 -29.17
N ALA A 19 3.87 -7.13 -28.13
CA ALA A 19 2.55 -7.15 -27.54
C ALA A 19 2.43 -5.98 -26.57
N ARG A 20 2.02 -4.84 -27.15
CA ARG A 20 1.52 -3.61 -26.51
C ARG A 20 1.07 -3.84 -25.07
N ILE A 21 1.82 -3.24 -24.14
CA ILE A 21 1.49 -3.21 -22.73
C ILE A 21 0.30 -2.27 -22.57
N ASP A 22 -0.88 -2.89 -22.51
CA ASP A 22 -2.21 -2.29 -22.43
C ASP A 22 -2.32 -1.14 -21.40
N GLU A 23 -2.63 0.05 -21.94
CA GLU A 23 -2.91 1.35 -21.32
C GLU A 23 -4.25 1.37 -20.54
N SER A 24 -4.65 0.23 -19.95
CA SER A 24 -6.02 0.01 -19.48
C SER A 24 -6.47 0.80 -18.24
N ASP A 25 -5.56 1.47 -17.52
CA ASP A 25 -5.93 2.36 -16.40
C ASP A 25 -6.30 3.78 -16.90
N GLN A 26 -5.78 4.22 -18.05
CA GLN A 26 -6.19 5.49 -18.70
C GLN A 26 -7.50 5.33 -19.47
N ASP A 27 -7.73 4.14 -20.04
CA ASP A 27 -8.82 3.85 -20.97
C ASP A 27 -10.25 3.90 -20.37
N LYS A 28 -10.41 4.07 -19.04
CA LYS A 28 -11.73 4.09 -18.37
C LYS A 28 -12.11 5.34 -17.59
N SER A 29 -11.18 6.25 -17.34
CA SER A 29 -11.66 7.62 -17.12
C SER A 29 -12.40 8.11 -18.36
N ASP A 30 -12.01 7.62 -19.54
CA ASP A 30 -12.53 8.12 -20.80
C ASP A 30 -13.96 7.60 -21.09
N ASP A 31 -14.38 6.49 -20.46
CA ASP A 31 -15.72 5.89 -20.59
C ASP A 31 -16.83 6.71 -19.89
N ILE A 32 -16.47 7.55 -18.90
CA ILE A 32 -17.38 8.56 -18.38
C ILE A 32 -17.57 9.60 -19.47
N SER A 33 -18.71 9.55 -20.12
CA SER A 33 -19.07 10.39 -21.26
C SER A 33 -20.51 10.90 -21.12
N LEU A 34 -20.86 11.93 -21.88
CA LEU A 34 -22.25 12.37 -21.92
C LEU A 34 -23.13 11.26 -22.49
N PRO A 35 -24.33 11.01 -21.92
CA PRO A 35 -25.28 10.09 -22.51
C PRO A 35 -25.55 10.49 -23.97
N ALA A 36 -25.58 9.52 -24.88
CA ALA A 36 -25.65 9.76 -26.33
C ALA A 36 -26.85 10.61 -26.80
N HIS A 37 -27.88 10.77 -25.96
CA HIS A 37 -29.08 11.57 -26.24
C HIS A 37 -29.02 13.02 -25.73
N VAL A 38 -27.94 13.41 -25.05
CA VAL A 38 -27.76 14.75 -24.47
C VAL A 38 -26.82 15.56 -25.36
N ALA A 39 -27.27 16.73 -25.83
CA ALA A 39 -26.43 17.64 -26.58
C ALA A 39 -25.30 18.21 -25.69
N GLY A 40 -24.06 18.14 -26.18
CA GLY A 40 -22.90 18.70 -25.50
C GLY A 40 -23.04 20.21 -25.32
N SER A 41 -22.90 20.67 -24.08
CA SER A 41 -22.66 22.09 -23.78
C SER A 41 -21.33 22.18 -23.04
N GLY A 42 -20.60 23.29 -23.21
CA GLY A 42 -19.32 23.47 -22.51
C GLY A 42 -19.43 23.40 -20.97
N SER A 43 -20.63 23.53 -20.40
CA SER A 43 -20.86 23.29 -18.97
C SER A 43 -21.00 21.80 -18.64
N LEU A 44 -21.64 21.01 -19.52
CA LEU A 44 -21.80 19.56 -19.37
C LEU A 44 -20.47 18.83 -19.58
N GLU A 45 -19.65 19.29 -20.53
CA GLU A 45 -18.30 18.76 -20.77
C GLU A 45 -17.40 18.94 -19.54
N ARG A 46 -17.41 20.12 -18.92
CA ARG A 46 -16.69 20.37 -17.65
C ARG A 46 -17.15 19.45 -16.50
N LEU A 47 -18.44 19.11 -16.45
CA LEU A 47 -18.98 18.18 -15.46
C LEU A 47 -18.53 16.74 -15.73
N VAL A 48 -18.41 16.33 -16.99
CA VAL A 48 -17.82 15.05 -17.36
C VAL A 48 -16.37 14.98 -16.92
N ASP A 49 -15.55 16.00 -17.21
CA ASP A 49 -14.15 16.03 -16.78
C ASP A 49 -14.02 15.99 -15.25
N THR A 50 -14.87 16.74 -14.54
CA THR A 50 -14.94 16.68 -13.07
C THR A 50 -15.33 15.29 -12.57
N ALA A 51 -16.28 14.61 -13.22
CA ALA A 51 -16.67 13.24 -12.88
C ALA A 51 -15.54 12.23 -13.14
N ARG A 52 -14.75 12.45 -14.21
CA ARG A 52 -13.53 11.66 -14.50
C ARG A 52 -12.49 11.81 -13.41
N ASP A 53 -12.26 13.04 -12.96
CA ASP A 53 -11.30 13.31 -11.88
C ASP A 53 -11.72 12.67 -10.56
N TYR A 54 -13.02 12.73 -10.22
CA TYR A 54 -13.53 12.00 -9.06
C TYR A 54 -13.41 10.47 -9.19
N ALA A 55 -13.63 9.92 -10.39
CA ALA A 55 -13.48 8.50 -10.63
C ALA A 55 -12.02 8.05 -10.50
N ARG A 56 -11.06 8.83 -11.01
CA ARG A 56 -9.62 8.59 -10.83
C ARG A 56 -9.22 8.67 -9.35
N ALA A 57 -9.76 9.64 -8.61
CA ALA A 57 -9.48 9.82 -7.19
C ALA A 57 -10.09 8.71 -6.28
N ALA A 58 -11.03 7.90 -6.79
CA ALA A 58 -11.73 6.89 -6.01
C ALA A 58 -10.83 5.72 -5.57
N ALA A 59 -9.74 5.43 -6.30
CA ALA A 59 -8.77 4.41 -5.97
C ALA A 59 -7.35 4.99 -5.94
N SER A 60 -6.55 4.63 -4.94
CA SER A 60 -5.15 5.09 -4.91
C SER A 60 -4.34 4.44 -6.03
N ASP A 61 -3.38 5.16 -6.61
CA ASP A 61 -2.47 4.63 -7.64
C ASP A 61 -1.78 3.32 -7.23
N ASN A 62 -1.45 3.19 -5.95
CA ASN A 62 -0.86 1.97 -5.40
C ASN A 62 -1.85 0.80 -5.46
N THR A 63 -3.14 1.05 -5.25
CA THR A 63 -4.22 0.07 -5.40
C THR A 63 -4.39 -0.33 -6.87
N LEU A 64 -4.41 0.63 -7.79
CA LEU A 64 -4.51 0.36 -9.24
C LEU A 64 -3.33 -0.48 -9.74
N LYS A 65 -2.10 -0.06 -9.41
CA LYS A 65 -0.87 -0.83 -9.71
C LYS A 65 -0.92 -2.26 -9.15
N ALA A 66 -1.47 -2.43 -7.95
CA ALA A 66 -1.62 -3.76 -7.34
C ALA A 66 -2.66 -4.61 -8.09
N TYR A 67 -3.81 -4.03 -8.46
CA TYR A 67 -4.86 -4.73 -9.21
C TYR A 67 -4.42 -5.09 -10.62
N SER A 68 -3.70 -4.21 -11.31
CA SER A 68 -3.09 -4.50 -12.61
C SER A 68 -2.11 -5.69 -12.53
N LYS A 69 -1.26 -5.73 -11.50
CA LYS A 69 -0.36 -6.87 -11.24
C LYS A 69 -1.14 -8.17 -10.95
N ASP A 70 -2.23 -8.08 -10.20
CA ASP A 70 -3.05 -9.24 -9.89
C ASP A 70 -3.74 -9.80 -11.14
N TRP A 71 -4.25 -8.93 -12.01
CA TRP A 71 -4.83 -9.33 -13.30
C TRP A 71 -3.80 -10.00 -14.22
N LYS A 72 -2.62 -9.39 -14.37
CA LYS A 72 -1.52 -9.96 -15.18
C LYS A 72 -1.14 -11.36 -14.68
N HIS A 73 -1.13 -11.56 -13.37
CA HIS A 73 -0.86 -12.88 -12.79
C HIS A 73 -1.96 -13.89 -13.15
N PHE A 74 -3.24 -13.52 -13.00
CA PHE A 74 -4.35 -14.41 -13.34
C PHE A 74 -4.40 -14.74 -14.83
N ALA A 75 -4.29 -13.74 -15.71
CA ALA A 75 -4.25 -13.96 -17.15
C ALA A 75 -3.07 -14.85 -17.58
N ARG A 76 -1.89 -14.70 -16.96
CA ARG A 76 -0.77 -15.63 -17.16
C ARG A 76 -1.11 -17.05 -16.69
N TRP A 77 -1.73 -17.19 -15.53
CA TRP A 77 -2.14 -18.49 -15.01
C TRP A 77 -3.15 -19.18 -15.92
N CYS A 78 -4.17 -18.46 -16.41
CA CYS A 78 -5.14 -18.97 -17.38
C CYS A 78 -4.46 -19.51 -18.64
N ARG A 79 -3.52 -18.73 -19.22
CA ARG A 79 -2.73 -19.15 -20.39
C ARG A 79 -1.94 -20.42 -20.14
N LEU A 80 -1.30 -20.54 -18.97
CA LEU A 80 -0.56 -21.75 -18.59
C LEU A 80 -1.45 -23.00 -18.41
N LYS A 81 -2.74 -22.80 -18.11
CA LYS A 81 -3.73 -23.88 -18.01
C LYS A 81 -4.50 -24.12 -19.32
N GLY A 82 -4.17 -23.41 -20.40
CA GLY A 82 -4.86 -23.52 -21.69
C GLY A 82 -6.28 -22.96 -21.66
N THR A 83 -6.53 -21.93 -20.85
CA THR A 83 -7.84 -21.30 -20.66
C THR A 83 -7.76 -19.80 -20.88
N GLU A 84 -8.89 -19.19 -21.24
CA GLU A 84 -9.01 -17.74 -21.36
C GLU A 84 -9.49 -17.12 -20.03
N PRO A 85 -9.00 -15.92 -19.66
CA PRO A 85 -9.43 -15.23 -18.45
C PRO A 85 -10.84 -14.59 -18.58
N LEU A 86 -11.37 -14.50 -19.80
CA LEU A 86 -12.69 -13.97 -20.09
C LEU A 86 -13.49 -15.01 -20.90
N PRO A 87 -14.80 -15.18 -20.65
CA PRO A 87 -15.63 -14.53 -19.61
C PRO A 87 -15.30 -15.00 -18.18
N PRO A 88 -15.77 -14.30 -17.11
CA PRO A 88 -15.57 -14.76 -15.73
C PRO A 88 -16.22 -16.12 -15.50
N SER A 89 -15.43 -17.10 -15.07
CA SER A 89 -15.92 -18.39 -14.55
C SER A 89 -15.58 -18.51 -13.06
N THR A 90 -16.62 -18.71 -12.25
CA THR A 90 -16.50 -18.93 -10.81
C THR A 90 -15.68 -20.18 -10.49
N GLU A 91 -15.80 -21.21 -11.32
CA GLU A 91 -15.08 -22.48 -11.22
C GLU A 91 -13.59 -22.27 -11.48
N MET A 92 -13.24 -21.58 -12.57
CA MET A 92 -11.84 -21.30 -12.91
C MET A 92 -11.16 -20.40 -11.88
N ILE A 93 -11.87 -19.40 -11.37
CA ILE A 93 -11.36 -18.55 -10.29
C ILE A 93 -11.20 -19.37 -9.01
N GLY A 94 -12.13 -20.28 -8.70
CA GLY A 94 -12.00 -21.21 -7.57
C GLY A 94 -10.75 -22.06 -7.65
N LEU A 95 -10.48 -22.66 -8.82
CA LEU A 95 -9.27 -23.43 -9.09
C LEU A 95 -7.99 -22.57 -8.94
N TYR A 96 -8.02 -21.35 -9.46
CA TYR A 96 -6.92 -20.39 -9.28
C TYR A 96 -6.63 -20.11 -7.80
N LEU A 97 -7.66 -19.84 -6.99
CA LEU A 97 -7.48 -19.59 -5.55
C LEU A 97 -6.92 -20.81 -4.81
N ALA A 98 -7.37 -22.02 -5.18
CA ALA A 98 -6.85 -23.26 -4.61
C ALA A 98 -5.37 -23.48 -4.97
N ASP A 99 -5.00 -23.21 -6.22
CA ASP A 99 -3.63 -23.30 -6.72
C ASP A 99 -2.69 -22.36 -5.93
N LEU A 100 -3.09 -21.10 -5.76
CA LEU A 100 -2.38 -20.11 -4.93
C LEU A 100 -2.21 -20.55 -3.46
N ALA A 101 -3.20 -21.23 -2.90
CA ALA A 101 -3.17 -21.72 -1.52
C ALA A 101 -2.31 -22.98 -1.35
N SER A 102 -2.24 -23.83 -2.38
CA SER A 102 -1.42 -25.04 -2.35
C SER A 102 0.08 -24.75 -2.54
N GLY A 103 0.42 -23.69 -3.27
CA GLY A 103 1.81 -23.43 -3.66
C GLY A 103 2.31 -24.43 -4.71
N SER A 104 1.67 -24.45 -5.88
CA SER A 104 2.02 -25.37 -6.96
C SER A 104 3.19 -24.84 -7.80
N GLY A 105 4.08 -25.74 -8.22
CA GLY A 105 5.25 -25.42 -9.03
C GLY A 105 6.36 -24.71 -8.24
N PRO A 106 7.08 -23.71 -8.81
CA PRO A 106 8.19 -23.03 -8.15
C PRO A 106 7.76 -21.96 -7.13
N SER A 107 6.46 -21.72 -6.95
CA SER A 107 5.95 -20.64 -6.10
C SER A 107 5.43 -21.16 -4.76
N PRO A 108 5.80 -20.54 -3.63
CA PRO A 108 5.31 -20.94 -2.32
C PRO A 108 3.82 -20.61 -2.16
N ALA A 109 3.16 -21.34 -1.27
CA ALA A 109 1.76 -21.08 -0.88
C ALA A 109 1.60 -19.64 -0.36
N LEU A 110 0.59 -18.93 -0.88
CA LEU A 110 0.30 -17.55 -0.47
C LEU A 110 -0.52 -17.49 0.83
N SER A 111 -0.37 -16.39 1.56
CA SER A 111 -1.22 -16.11 2.73
C SER A 111 -2.68 -15.89 2.30
N VAL A 112 -3.61 -16.21 3.20
CA VAL A 112 -5.04 -15.96 3.01
C VAL A 112 -5.31 -14.49 2.65
N SER A 113 -4.65 -13.56 3.34
CA SER A 113 -4.78 -12.11 3.07
C SER A 113 -4.35 -11.74 1.65
N THR A 114 -3.31 -12.37 1.11
CA THR A 114 -2.83 -12.12 -0.26
C THR A 114 -3.82 -12.67 -1.28
N ILE A 115 -4.40 -13.85 -1.01
CA ILE A 115 -5.41 -14.47 -1.87
C ILE A 115 -6.67 -13.60 -1.92
N GLU A 116 -7.16 -13.11 -0.79
CA GLU A 116 -8.32 -12.19 -0.74
C GLU A 116 -8.04 -10.86 -1.46
N ARG A 117 -6.81 -10.32 -1.32
CA ARG A 117 -6.38 -9.12 -2.05
C ARG A 117 -6.43 -9.36 -3.56
N ARG A 118 -5.89 -10.49 -4.04
CA ARG A 118 -5.92 -10.86 -5.47
C ARG A 118 -7.35 -10.99 -5.99
N LEU A 119 -8.22 -11.65 -5.23
CA LEU A 119 -9.63 -11.79 -5.57
C LEU A 119 -10.35 -10.44 -5.70
N SER A 120 -10.00 -9.47 -4.84
CA SER A 120 -10.51 -8.10 -4.94
C SER A 120 -10.01 -7.42 -6.21
N GLY A 121 -8.74 -7.61 -6.57
CA GLY A 121 -8.18 -7.11 -7.84
C GLY A 121 -8.85 -7.72 -9.06
N LEU A 122 -9.20 -9.01 -9.03
CA LEU A 122 -9.99 -9.65 -10.09
C LEU A 122 -11.39 -9.06 -10.20
N SER A 123 -12.11 -8.95 -9.07
CA SER A 123 -13.45 -8.37 -9.04
C SER A 123 -13.47 -6.96 -9.61
N TRP A 124 -12.50 -6.13 -9.24
CA TRP A 124 -12.34 -4.79 -9.81
C TRP A 124 -12.08 -4.87 -11.32
N ASN A 125 -11.14 -5.71 -11.77
CA ASN A 125 -10.82 -5.84 -13.19
C ASN A 125 -11.98 -6.36 -14.06
N TYR A 126 -12.80 -7.27 -13.55
CA TYR A 126 -14.01 -7.73 -14.25
C TYR A 126 -15.06 -6.63 -14.31
N ALA A 127 -15.30 -5.92 -13.19
CA ALA A 127 -16.22 -4.79 -13.15
C ALA A 127 -15.81 -3.70 -14.13
N GLN A 128 -14.51 -3.37 -14.17
CA GLN A 128 -13.98 -2.45 -15.17
C GLN A 128 -14.33 -2.93 -16.58
N ARG A 129 -14.22 -4.23 -16.91
CA ARG A 129 -14.48 -4.77 -18.26
C ARG A 129 -15.97 -5.00 -18.57
N GLY A 130 -16.88 -4.47 -17.75
CA GLY A 130 -18.33 -4.62 -17.93
C GLY A 130 -18.87 -6.00 -17.56
N PHE A 131 -18.07 -6.86 -16.93
CA PHE A 131 -18.49 -8.18 -16.49
C PHE A 131 -18.95 -8.17 -15.03
N THR A 132 -20.04 -8.87 -14.75
CA THR A 132 -20.50 -9.12 -13.38
C THR A 132 -19.75 -10.30 -12.78
N PHE A 133 -19.03 -10.06 -11.69
CA PHE A 133 -18.39 -11.12 -10.89
C PHE A 133 -18.82 -11.01 -9.43
N ASP A 134 -19.63 -11.96 -8.96
CA ASP A 134 -20.04 -12.01 -7.56
C ASP A 134 -19.02 -12.78 -6.71
N ARG A 135 -18.30 -12.06 -5.87
CA ARG A 135 -17.36 -12.64 -4.89
C ARG A 135 -18.06 -13.47 -3.81
N LYS A 136 -19.36 -13.27 -3.60
CA LYS A 136 -20.19 -14.03 -2.66
C LYS A 136 -20.79 -15.28 -3.28
N ASP A 137 -20.49 -15.56 -4.55
CA ASP A 137 -20.88 -16.81 -5.18
C ASP A 137 -20.50 -18.00 -4.29
N ARG A 138 -21.40 -18.99 -4.25
CA ARG A 138 -21.29 -20.15 -3.35
C ARG A 138 -20.00 -20.93 -3.60
N HIS A 139 -19.56 -21.05 -4.84
CA HIS A 139 -18.35 -21.77 -5.20
C HIS A 139 -17.11 -21.07 -4.61
N ILE A 140 -16.98 -19.76 -4.88
CA ILE A 140 -15.87 -18.93 -4.37
C ILE A 140 -15.86 -18.90 -2.84
N ALA A 141 -17.02 -18.69 -2.22
CA ALA A 141 -17.15 -18.66 -0.76
C ALA A 141 -16.74 -19.99 -0.12
N THR A 142 -17.11 -21.12 -0.73
CA THR A 142 -16.78 -22.46 -0.24
C THR A 142 -15.28 -22.73 -0.32
N VAL A 143 -14.65 -22.42 -1.46
CA VAL A 143 -13.19 -22.59 -1.65
C VAL A 143 -12.42 -21.72 -0.65
N LEU A 144 -12.77 -20.44 -0.52
CA LEU A 144 -12.14 -19.54 0.44
C LEU A 144 -12.32 -20.01 1.89
N ALA A 145 -13.50 -20.52 2.26
CA ALA A 145 -13.72 -21.07 3.59
C ALA A 145 -12.80 -22.28 3.86
N GLY A 146 -12.61 -23.15 2.87
CA GLY A 146 -11.66 -24.27 2.94
C GLY A 146 -10.21 -23.79 3.13
N ILE A 147 -9.78 -22.83 2.30
CA ILE A 147 -8.44 -22.22 2.38
C ILE A 147 -8.22 -21.59 3.77
N LYS A 148 -9.20 -20.85 4.29
CA LYS A 148 -9.15 -20.26 5.63
C LYS A 148 -8.99 -21.32 6.71
N ARG A 149 -9.79 -22.39 6.69
CA ARG A 149 -9.69 -23.44 7.71
C ARG A 149 -8.32 -24.14 7.71
N LYS A 150 -7.74 -24.36 6.52
CA LYS A 150 -6.49 -25.13 6.37
C LYS A 150 -5.23 -24.26 6.54
N HIS A 151 -5.27 -23.01 6.09
CA HIS A 151 -4.09 -22.15 5.95
C HIS A 151 -4.16 -20.84 6.74
N ALA A 152 -5.26 -20.54 7.45
CA ALA A 152 -5.28 -19.37 8.32
C ALA A 152 -4.26 -19.55 9.44
N ARG A 153 -3.31 -18.62 9.49
CA ARG A 153 -2.38 -18.43 10.60
C ARG A 153 -2.76 -17.13 11.30
N PRO A 154 -2.68 -17.07 12.63
CA PRO A 154 -2.80 -15.80 13.35
C PRO A 154 -1.84 -14.78 12.73
N PRO A 155 -2.27 -13.51 12.52
CA PRO A 155 -1.37 -12.47 12.05
C PRO A 155 -0.16 -12.38 12.97
N VAL A 156 1.04 -12.51 12.40
CA VAL A 156 2.28 -12.32 13.15
C VAL A 156 2.43 -10.83 13.39
N GLN A 157 2.08 -10.39 14.59
CA GLN A 157 2.37 -9.03 15.03
C GLN A 157 3.88 -8.95 15.29
N LYS A 158 4.55 -8.00 14.65
CA LYS A 158 5.94 -7.70 14.97
C LYS A 158 5.99 -7.03 16.34
N GLU A 159 7.02 -7.33 17.12
CA GLU A 159 7.27 -6.65 18.39
C GLU A 159 7.33 -5.14 18.15
N ALA A 160 6.70 -4.39 19.04
CA ALA A 160 6.70 -2.94 18.95
C ALA A 160 8.12 -2.43 19.20
N ILE A 161 8.64 -1.63 18.28
CA ILE A 161 9.90 -0.92 18.47
C ILE A 161 9.68 0.10 19.60
N LEU A 162 10.53 0.03 20.63
CA LEU A 162 10.52 0.97 21.75
C LEU A 162 11.48 2.12 21.50
N ARG A 163 11.38 3.15 22.35
CA ARG A 163 12.24 4.33 22.28
C ARG A 163 13.71 3.94 22.42
N GLU A 164 13.99 3.00 23.31
CA GLU A 164 15.32 2.50 23.63
C GLU A 164 15.95 1.81 22.41
N ASP A 165 15.16 1.07 21.65
CA ASP A 165 15.58 0.41 20.41
C ASP A 165 15.99 1.44 19.35
N ILE A 166 15.19 2.51 19.18
CA ILE A 166 15.51 3.59 18.25
C ILE A 166 16.80 4.30 18.65
N LEU A 167 17.00 4.58 19.94
CA LEU A 167 18.22 5.21 20.42
C LEU A 167 19.45 4.31 20.19
N ALA A 168 19.31 3.01 20.40
CA ALA A 168 20.37 2.05 20.10
C ALA A 168 20.68 2.00 18.59
N MET A 169 19.67 1.98 17.72
CA MET A 169 19.85 2.04 16.26
C MET A 169 20.54 3.33 15.82
N VAL A 170 20.10 4.47 16.35
CA VAL A 170 20.68 5.79 16.05
C VAL A 170 22.13 5.88 16.52
N ALA A 171 22.48 5.23 17.64
CA ALA A 171 23.84 5.22 18.16
C ALA A 171 24.85 4.51 17.24
N THR A 172 24.41 3.55 16.41
CA THR A 172 25.30 2.83 15.47
C THR A 172 25.58 3.60 14.18
N LEU A 173 24.82 4.66 13.89
CA LEU A 173 24.94 5.41 12.64
C LEU A 173 26.06 6.48 12.72
N PRO A 174 26.87 6.67 11.67
CA PRO A 174 27.89 7.72 11.64
C PRO A 174 27.30 9.15 11.62
N TYR A 175 28.18 10.15 11.75
CA TYR A 175 27.84 11.58 11.66
C TYR A 175 28.22 12.20 10.29
N ASP A 176 28.24 11.39 9.23
CA ASP A 176 28.35 11.85 7.85
C ASP A 176 26.95 12.15 7.27
N LEU A 177 26.87 12.75 6.08
CA LEU A 177 25.60 13.13 5.46
C LEU A 177 24.60 11.97 5.37
N ARG A 178 25.08 10.76 5.07
CA ARG A 178 24.25 9.55 4.99
C ARG A 178 23.74 9.14 6.36
N GLY A 179 24.61 9.08 7.36
CA GLY A 179 24.26 8.77 8.74
C GLY A 179 23.29 9.81 9.31
N LEU A 180 23.49 11.09 9.02
CA LEU A 180 22.58 12.16 9.42
C LEU A 180 21.17 11.99 8.84
N ARG A 181 21.07 11.65 7.56
CA ARG A 181 19.79 11.35 6.91
C ARG A 181 19.11 10.13 7.53
N ASP A 182 19.85 9.04 7.71
CA ASP A 182 19.29 7.78 8.22
C ASP A 182 18.85 7.96 9.70
N ARG A 183 19.60 8.75 10.49
CA ARG A 183 19.20 9.20 11.84
C ARG A 183 17.91 10.01 11.82
N ALA A 184 17.78 10.99 10.91
CA ALA A 184 16.58 11.81 10.79
C ALA A 184 15.36 10.96 10.42
N ILE A 185 15.49 10.03 9.48
CA ILE A 185 14.42 9.09 9.08
C ILE A 185 13.93 8.27 10.27
N LEU A 186 14.84 7.71 11.08
CA LEU A 186 14.47 6.91 12.24
C LEU A 186 13.76 7.74 13.31
N LEU A 187 14.29 8.93 13.62
CA LEU A 187 13.75 9.80 14.66
C LEU A 187 12.39 10.40 14.27
N LEU A 188 12.28 10.95 13.05
CA LEU A 188 11.02 11.49 12.53
C LEU A 188 9.97 10.40 12.36
N GLY A 189 10.37 9.27 11.78
CA GLY A 189 9.48 8.12 11.57
C GLY A 189 8.90 7.60 12.88
N TYR A 190 9.74 7.49 13.91
CA TYR A 190 9.30 7.03 15.24
C TYR A 190 8.45 8.07 15.97
N ALA A 191 8.94 9.31 16.07
CA ALA A 191 8.27 10.36 16.85
C ALA A 191 6.94 10.80 16.24
N GLY A 192 6.86 10.90 14.91
CA GLY A 192 5.63 11.25 14.20
C GLY A 192 4.71 10.06 13.91
N GLY A 193 5.11 8.83 14.22
CA GLY A 193 4.37 7.62 13.87
C GLY A 193 4.15 7.50 12.35
N LEU A 194 5.13 7.94 11.56
CA LEU A 194 5.00 8.11 10.12
C LEU A 194 5.20 6.77 9.41
N ARG A 195 4.38 6.54 8.38
CA ARG A 195 4.58 5.46 7.43
C ARG A 195 5.72 5.82 6.49
N ARG A 196 6.43 4.82 5.97
CA ARG A 196 7.50 5.01 4.97
C ARG A 196 7.11 5.96 3.83
N SER A 197 5.89 5.82 3.30
CA SER A 197 5.42 6.68 2.20
C SER A 197 5.25 8.13 2.63
N GLU A 198 4.86 8.40 3.87
CA GLU A 198 4.75 9.76 4.41
C GLU A 198 6.15 10.37 4.54
N ILE A 199 7.13 9.63 5.08
CA ILE A 199 8.52 10.12 5.21
C ILE A 199 9.14 10.47 3.86
N VAL A 200 8.92 9.65 2.83
CA VAL A 200 9.52 9.84 1.50
C VAL A 200 8.85 10.98 0.73
N SER A 201 7.63 11.37 1.11
CA SER A 201 6.87 12.43 0.43
C SER A 201 6.92 13.76 1.17
N LEU A 202 7.76 13.88 2.20
CA LEU A 202 7.98 15.10 2.95
C LEU A 202 8.97 16.02 2.23
N ASP A 203 8.54 17.25 2.02
CA ASP A 203 9.35 18.34 1.53
C ASP A 203 9.90 19.21 2.67
N VAL A 204 10.91 20.02 2.37
CA VAL A 204 11.54 20.92 3.34
C VAL A 204 10.69 22.17 3.56
N GLY A 205 10.04 22.65 2.51
CA GLY A 205 9.15 23.80 2.51
C GLY A 205 7.79 23.48 1.91
N LYS A 206 6.82 24.34 2.25
CA LYS A 206 5.51 24.30 1.62
C LYS A 206 5.64 24.66 0.13
N ASP A 207 5.02 23.86 -0.73
CA ASP A 207 4.98 24.04 -2.19
C ASP A 207 6.35 23.85 -2.90
N ASP A 208 7.32 23.16 -2.28
CA ASP A 208 8.59 22.80 -2.92
C ASP A 208 8.40 21.88 -4.13
N THR A 209 7.44 20.95 -4.05
CA THR A 209 7.11 20.03 -5.13
C THR A 209 5.61 20.06 -5.48
N PRO A 210 5.24 19.97 -6.77
CA PRO A 210 3.84 19.95 -7.19
C PRO A 210 3.02 18.78 -6.62
N ASP A 211 3.67 17.65 -6.34
CA ASP A 211 3.06 16.43 -5.83
C ASP A 211 3.35 16.20 -4.34
N SER A 212 3.61 17.28 -3.60
CA SER A 212 4.01 17.21 -2.19
C SER A 212 3.04 16.39 -1.34
N GLY A 213 3.56 15.36 -0.67
CA GLY A 213 2.80 14.59 0.31
C GLY A 213 2.76 15.25 1.69
N GLY A 214 3.46 16.37 1.86
CA GLY A 214 3.57 17.10 3.11
C GLY A 214 4.87 17.88 3.22
N TRP A 215 4.98 18.75 4.22
CA TRP A 215 6.20 19.51 4.51
C TRP A 215 6.50 19.54 6.01
N ILE A 216 7.72 19.97 6.35
CA ILE A 216 8.19 20.09 7.74
C ILE A 216 8.53 21.54 8.09
N ASP A 217 7.94 22.03 9.17
CA ASP A 217 8.27 23.33 9.77
C ASP A 217 9.12 23.09 11.03
N ILE A 218 10.40 23.46 10.97
CA ILE A 218 11.33 23.33 12.10
C ILE A 218 11.18 24.53 13.03
N LEU A 219 10.83 24.27 14.29
CA LEU A 219 10.58 25.27 15.33
C LEU A 219 11.67 25.22 16.42
N ASP A 220 11.72 26.25 17.27
CA ASP A 220 12.71 26.34 18.36
C ASP A 220 12.66 25.17 19.34
N GLN A 221 11.46 24.61 19.54
CA GLN A 221 11.20 23.54 20.49
C GLN A 221 10.72 22.26 19.79
N GLY A 222 11.01 22.06 18.50
CA GLY A 222 10.57 20.84 17.82
C GLY A 222 10.36 21.01 16.31
N ALA A 223 9.45 20.22 15.77
CA ALA A 223 9.03 20.32 14.38
C ALA A 223 7.51 20.08 14.27
N LEU A 224 6.88 20.77 13.32
CA LEU A 224 5.50 20.55 12.93
C LEU A 224 5.50 19.93 11.53
N LEU A 225 4.83 18.79 11.36
CA LEU A 225 4.68 18.16 10.06
C LEU A 225 3.26 18.30 9.57
N THR A 226 3.09 18.83 8.36
CA THR A 226 1.80 18.87 7.68
C THR A 226 1.81 17.78 6.62
N LEU A 227 0.87 16.83 6.71
CA LEU A 227 0.84 15.63 5.88
C LEU A 227 -0.48 15.53 5.13
N ASN A 228 -0.40 15.19 3.84
CA ASN A 228 -1.57 14.87 3.03
C ASN A 228 -1.98 13.40 3.26
N ALA A 229 -3.01 13.18 4.07
CA ALA A 229 -3.55 11.85 4.31
C ALA A 229 -4.75 11.55 3.41
N LYS A 230 -5.15 10.28 3.34
CA LYS A 230 -6.32 9.84 2.56
C LYS A 230 -7.62 10.59 2.90
N THR A 231 -7.74 11.09 4.12
CA THR A 231 -8.92 11.83 4.61
C THR A 231 -8.69 13.35 4.67
N GLY A 232 -7.66 13.85 3.99
CA GLY A 232 -7.26 15.26 4.00
C GLY A 232 -6.00 15.51 4.79
N TRP A 233 -5.68 16.79 4.95
CA TRP A 233 -4.48 17.25 5.65
C TRP A 233 -4.55 16.96 7.15
N ARG A 234 -3.42 16.55 7.73
CA ARG A 234 -3.25 16.39 9.17
C ARG A 234 -1.93 16.96 9.62
N GLU A 235 -1.91 17.46 10.84
CA GLU A 235 -0.72 17.99 11.48
C GLU A 235 -0.20 17.00 12.53
N VAL A 236 1.13 16.90 12.63
CA VAL A 236 1.83 16.09 13.62
C VAL A 236 2.90 16.94 14.28
N GLU A 237 2.74 17.19 15.57
CA GLU A 237 3.73 17.89 16.38
C GLU A 237 4.78 16.90 16.91
N ILE A 238 6.05 17.22 16.68
CA ILE A 238 7.20 16.54 17.26
C ILE A 238 7.83 17.49 18.27
N GLY A 239 7.63 17.20 19.55
CA GLY A 239 8.22 17.96 20.65
C GLY A 239 9.74 17.79 20.76
N PRO A 240 10.40 18.62 21.59
CA PRO A 240 11.83 18.53 21.80
C PRO A 240 12.11 17.24 22.58
N GLY A 241 12.98 16.38 22.06
CA GLY A 241 13.34 15.14 22.74
C GLY A 241 13.94 15.41 24.12
N SER A 242 13.97 14.38 24.98
CA SER A 242 14.39 14.46 26.40
C SER A 242 15.87 14.78 26.65
N SER A 243 16.63 15.14 25.62
CA SER A 243 18.01 15.61 25.71
C SER A 243 18.12 16.84 24.85
N ASP A 244 18.92 17.84 25.19
CA ASP A 244 19.12 19.10 24.44
C ASP A 244 19.70 18.93 23.01
N ARG A 245 19.69 17.72 22.44
CA ARG A 245 20.35 17.37 21.18
C ARG A 245 19.49 17.32 19.91
N PRO A 246 18.16 17.09 19.89
CA PRO A 246 17.41 17.06 18.64
C PRO A 246 17.21 18.47 18.06
N ALA A 247 17.11 19.49 18.92
CA ALA A 247 16.91 20.88 18.49
C ALA A 247 18.16 21.51 17.83
N ARG A 248 19.37 21.03 18.15
CA ARG A 248 20.61 21.52 17.51
C ARG A 248 20.87 20.89 16.14
N PHE A 249 20.18 19.79 15.81
CA PHE A 249 20.45 19.02 14.61
C PHE A 249 19.74 19.54 13.35
N MET A 250 18.55 20.13 13.52
CA MET A 250 17.74 20.67 12.41
C MET A 250 18.00 22.15 12.11
N ARG A 251 18.78 22.85 12.96
CA ARG A 251 18.94 24.31 12.93
C ARG A 251 20.09 24.84 12.07
N SER A 252 20.80 24.00 11.29
CA SER A 252 21.96 24.46 10.51
C SER A 252 21.61 25.13 9.18
N SER A 253 20.34 25.40 8.89
CA SER A 253 19.95 26.16 7.71
C SER A 253 18.68 26.96 7.99
N ASN A 254 18.81 28.28 7.87
CA ASN A 254 17.76 29.30 7.82
C ASN A 254 17.34 29.89 9.17
N GLY A 255 17.86 31.09 9.42
CA GLY A 255 17.36 31.99 10.45
C GLY A 255 16.21 32.83 9.92
N PHE A 256 15.09 32.82 10.63
CA PHE A 256 14.24 34.00 10.80
C PHE A 256 13.30 33.79 12.00
N THR A 257 13.04 34.86 12.75
CA THR A 257 12.38 34.90 14.06
C THR A 257 10.92 35.34 13.97
N SER A 258 10.00 34.71 14.69
CA SER A 258 9.10 35.34 15.70
C SER A 258 8.02 34.39 16.26
N PRO A 259 7.46 34.63 17.46
CA PRO A 259 6.83 33.61 18.29
C PRO A 259 5.29 33.72 18.36
N GLY A 260 4.61 32.58 18.40
CA GLY A 260 3.19 32.44 18.76
C GLY A 260 3.03 31.40 19.88
N SER A 261 2.26 31.77 20.91
CA SER A 261 2.07 31.07 22.19
C SER A 261 1.59 29.61 22.06
N ILE A 262 2.34 28.68 22.66
CA ILE A 262 2.10 27.22 22.64
C ILE A 262 1.38 26.79 23.93
N SER A 263 0.18 26.23 23.83
CA SER A 263 -0.43 25.45 24.92
C SER A 263 0.11 24.02 24.86
N GLY A 264 0.88 23.62 25.87
CA GLY A 264 1.58 22.34 25.88
C GLY A 264 0.65 21.13 25.99
N GLN A 265 0.82 20.19 25.06
CA GLN A 265 0.54 18.78 25.31
C GLN A 265 1.83 17.98 25.19
N CYS A 266 2.43 17.72 26.35
CA CYS A 266 3.52 16.78 26.53
C CYS A 266 3.12 15.38 26.04
N LEU A 267 4.06 14.72 25.37
CA LEU A 267 4.01 13.31 24.95
C LEU A 267 3.26 12.42 25.97
N ARG A 268 2.03 12.03 25.63
CA ARG A 268 1.38 10.87 26.23
C ARG A 268 1.31 9.77 25.17
N ALA A 269 2.02 8.69 25.46
CA ALA A 269 1.82 7.43 24.75
C ALA A 269 0.34 7.04 24.77
N PRO A 270 -0.20 6.43 23.68
CA PRO A 270 -1.57 5.93 23.68
C PRO A 270 -1.70 4.86 24.78
N ARG A 271 -2.56 5.12 25.77
CA ARG A 271 -2.90 4.14 26.81
C ARG A 271 -3.47 2.90 26.12
N GLY A 272 -2.82 1.77 26.36
CA GLY A 272 -3.24 0.46 25.87
C GLY A 272 -4.70 0.17 26.21
N MET A 273 -5.44 -0.22 25.17
CA MET A 273 -6.78 -0.78 25.29
C MET A 273 -6.68 -2.09 26.07
N ALA A 274 -7.04 -2.07 27.35
CA ALA A 274 -7.09 -3.25 28.19
C ALA A 274 -8.19 -4.19 27.69
N THR A 275 -7.80 -5.27 26.98
CA THR A 275 -8.68 -6.42 26.74
C THR A 275 -8.83 -7.20 28.03
N ARG A 276 -9.91 -6.95 28.79
CA ARG A 276 -10.32 -7.80 29.90
C ARG A 276 -10.98 -9.07 29.34
N ARG A 277 -10.18 -10.11 29.10
CA ARG A 277 -10.67 -11.49 29.05
C ARG A 277 -10.84 -11.98 30.49
N LEU A 278 -12.07 -12.27 30.90
CA LEU A 278 -12.32 -13.18 32.01
C LEU A 278 -12.68 -14.55 31.42
N ARG A 279 -11.86 -15.54 31.77
CA ARG A 279 -12.06 -16.96 31.47
C ARG A 279 -12.83 -17.60 32.64
N THR A 280 -13.87 -18.36 32.27
CA THR A 280 -14.30 -19.67 32.79
C THR A 280 -14.57 -19.90 34.28
N ALA A 281 -15.77 -20.42 34.57
CA ALA A 281 -15.95 -21.49 35.55
C ALA A 281 -16.92 -22.54 34.97
N SER A 282 -16.42 -23.77 34.86
CA SER A 282 -17.22 -24.99 34.63
C SER A 282 -18.10 -25.30 35.84
N ALA A 283 -19.29 -25.82 35.61
CA ALA A 283 -19.93 -26.77 36.52
C ALA A 283 -20.86 -27.70 35.73
N THR A 284 -20.40 -28.94 35.60
CA THR A 284 -21.15 -30.15 35.30
C THR A 284 -22.34 -30.28 36.25
N ASN A 285 -23.55 -30.54 35.73
CA ASN A 285 -24.36 -31.62 36.32
C ASN A 285 -25.43 -32.17 35.37
N MET A 286 -25.42 -33.49 35.27
CA MET A 286 -26.42 -34.36 34.69
C MET A 286 -27.73 -34.28 35.49
N SER A 287 -28.89 -34.35 34.82
CA SER A 287 -29.71 -35.57 34.81
C SER A 287 -31.05 -35.33 34.11
N ARG A 288 -31.37 -36.21 33.16
CA ARG A 288 -32.74 -36.58 32.80
C ARG A 288 -33.14 -37.73 33.71
N GLY A 289 -34.34 -37.64 34.27
CA GLY A 289 -35.03 -38.65 35.06
C GLY A 289 -36.28 -38.03 35.63
#